data_AF-A0A2N2BX55-F1
#
_entry.id   AF-A0A2N2BX55-F1
#
_cell.length_a   1.000
_cell.length_b   1.000
_cell.length_c   1.000
_cell.angle_alpha   90.00
_cell.angle_beta   90.00
_cell.angle_gamma   90.00
#
_symmetry.space_group_name_H-M   'P 1'
#
loop_
_entity.id
_entity.type
_entity.pdbx_description
1 polymer ?
#
loop_
_entity_poly.entity_id
_entity_poly.type
_entity_poly.pdbx_seq_one_letter_code
_entity_poly.pdbx_strand_id
1 'polypeptide(L)' 'MIIDILGLFGGAVSSLPVRYVSDADGLSPDIVSGEVVMEGEARNFAGYVVLFATITVKAQVICARCGCVYDTEFSI' A
#
# COMPACT_ATOMS: atom_id res chain seq x y z
N MET A 1 12.12 -0.05 2.53
CA MET A 1 12.03 -0.71 1.21
C MET A 1 13.10 -0.10 0.30
N ILE A 2 14.10 -0.88 -0.12
CA ILE A 2 15.08 -0.44 -1.12
C ILE A 2 14.64 -1.12 -2.42
N ILE A 3 13.89 -0.41 -3.26
CA ILE A 3 13.63 -0.86 -4.63
C ILE A 3 14.86 -0.46 -5.44
N ASP A 4 15.53 -1.41 -6.09
CA ASP A 4 16.57 -1.10 -7.08
C ASP A 4 15.93 -0.56 -8.37
N ILE A 5 15.50 0.69 -8.28
CA ILE A 5 14.82 1.43 -9.33
C ILE A 5 15.78 1.79 -10.48
N LEU A 6 17.10 1.67 -10.28
CA LEU A 6 18.09 2.04 -11.30
C LEU A 6 17.99 1.14 -12.54
N GLY A 7 17.76 -0.16 -12.35
CA GLY A 7 17.52 -1.10 -13.46
C GLY A 7 16.24 -0.79 -14.23
N LEU A 8 15.22 -0.28 -13.53
CA LEU A 8 13.97 0.16 -14.13
C LEU A 8 14.16 1.44 -14.95
N PHE A 9 14.78 2.48 -14.38
CA PHE A 9 15.03 3.74 -15.10
C PHE A 9 16.04 3.62 -16.23
N GLY A 10 17.05 2.77 -16.07
CA GLY A 10 18.03 2.48 -17.11
C GLY A 10 17.49 1.63 -18.27
N GLY A 11 16.23 1.17 -18.19
CA GLY A 11 15.59 0.34 -19.22
C GLY A 11 16.15 -1.09 -19.31
N ALA A 12 17.00 -1.50 -18.37
CA ALA A 12 17.51 -2.86 -18.29
C ALA A 12 16.44 -3.87 -17.85
N VAL A 13 15.41 -3.40 -17.14
CA VAL A 13 14.26 -4.19 -16.68
C VAL A 13 12.98 -3.43 -17.01
N SER A 14 11.99 -4.13 -17.58
CA SER A 14 10.71 -3.53 -17.97
C SER A 14 9.68 -3.53 -16.84
N SER A 15 9.79 -4.43 -15.86
CA SER A 15 8.92 -4.47 -14.68
C SER A 15 9.63 -4.95 -13.41
N LEU A 16 9.23 -4.42 -12.25
CA LEU A 16 9.71 -4.83 -10.93
C LEU A 16 8.53 -5.04 -9.98
N PRO A 17 8.47 -6.15 -9.23
CA PRO A 17 7.47 -6.31 -8.18
C PRO A 17 7.69 -5.30 -7.07
N VAL A 18 6.60 -4.71 -6.57
CA VAL A 18 6.60 -3.75 -5.48
C VAL A 18 5.72 -4.28 -4.36
N ARG A 19 6.29 -4.30 -3.15
CA ARG A 19 5.53 -4.56 -1.93
C ARG A 19 5.92 -3.56 -0.86
N TYR A 20 4.93 -2.84 -0.37
CA TYR A 20 5.08 -1.90 0.74
C TYR A 20 4.10 -2.25 1.84
N VAL A 21 4.57 -2.16 3.08
CA VAL A 21 3.77 -2.40 4.28
C VAL A 21 3.99 -1.24 5.23
N SER A 22 2.89 -0.72 5.77
CA SER A 22 2.87 0.35 6.76
C SER A 22 1.82 0.05 7.83
N ASP A 23 2.01 0.65 8.99
CA ASP A 23 0.95 0.76 9.98
C ASP A 23 -0.23 1.56 9.40
N ALA A 24 -1.45 1.14 9.72
CA ALA A 24 -2.67 1.89 9.41
C ALA A 24 -3.02 2.94 10.49
N ASP A 25 -2.30 2.93 11.62
CA ASP A 25 -2.40 3.93 12.67
C ASP A 25 -2.19 5.34 12.09
N GLY A 26 -3.06 6.27 12.50
CA GLY A 26 -3.04 7.66 12.04
C GLY A 26 -3.69 7.94 10.67
N LEU A 27 -4.17 6.93 9.93
CA LEU A 27 -4.92 7.18 8.68
C LEU A 27 -6.31 7.78 8.93
N SER A 28 -6.89 7.48 10.08
CA SER A 28 -8.15 8.05 10.57
C SER A 28 -8.14 8.06 12.10
N PRO A 29 -8.77 9.04 12.77
CA PRO A 29 -8.88 9.06 14.23
C PRO A 29 -9.60 7.84 14.82
N ASP A 30 -10.43 7.17 14.00
CA ASP A 30 -11.20 6.00 14.43
C ASP A 30 -10.41 4.68 14.31
N ILE A 31 -9.25 4.68 13.64
CA ILE A 31 -8.40 3.49 13.53
C ILE A 31 -7.56 3.38 14.81
N VAL A 32 -7.69 2.26 15.51
CA VAL A 32 -6.92 1.95 16.72
C VAL A 32 -5.68 1.10 16.44
N SER A 33 -5.71 0.30 15.38
CA SER A 33 -4.56 -0.46 14.89
C SER A 33 -4.84 -1.01 13.50
N GLY A 34 -3.82 -1.38 12.75
CA GLY A 34 -4.00 -2.08 11.49
C GLY A 34 -2.75 -2.10 10.61
N GLU A 35 -2.92 -2.63 9.41
CA GLU A 35 -1.89 -2.71 8.40
C GLU A 35 -2.42 -2.21 7.07
N VAL A 36 -1.60 -1.42 6.37
CA VAL A 36 -1.77 -1.11 4.95
C VAL A 36 -0.73 -1.87 4.16
N VAL A 37 -1.20 -2.67 3.21
CA VAL A 37 -0.38 -3.44 2.29
C VAL A 37 -0.63 -2.92 0.88
N MET A 38 0.44 -2.50 0.21
CA MET A 38 0.42 -2.17 -1.21
C MET A 38 1.24 -3.22 -1.95
N GLU A 39 0.62 -3.91 -2.90
CA GLU A 39 1.25 -4.97 -3.68
C GLU A 39 0.98 -4.78 -5.17
N GLY A 40 2.01 -4.96 -5.99
CA GLY A 40 1.89 -4.75 -7.41
C GLY A 40 3.22 -4.76 -8.16
N GLU A 41 3.29 -3.97 -9.23
CA GLU A 41 4.43 -3.88 -10.11
C GLU A 41 4.67 -2.45 -10.60
N ALA A 42 5.93 -2.03 -10.63
CA ALA A 42 6.37 -0.83 -11.33
C ALA A 42 6.83 -1.22 -12.73
N ARG A 43 6.29 -0.60 -13.77
CA ARG A 43 6.62 -0.85 -15.18
C ARG A 43 7.24 0.39 -15.82
N ASN A 44 8.33 0.22 -16.55
CA ASN A 44 8.88 1.28 -17.40
C ASN A 44 8.19 1.28 -18.75
N PHE A 45 7.66 2.43 -19.14
CA PHE A 45 7.26 2.74 -20.51
C PHE A 45 8.14 3.88 -21.00
N ALA A 46 9.08 3.58 -21.90
CA ALA A 46 10.07 4.50 -22.50
C ALA A 46 9.83 6.00 -22.21
N GLY A 47 10.37 6.49 -21.08
CA GLY A 47 10.24 7.89 -20.65
C GLY A 47 9.44 8.11 -19.35
N TYR A 48 8.75 7.11 -18.83
CA TYR A 48 8.06 7.18 -17.53
C TYR A 48 7.90 5.80 -16.88
N VAL A 49 7.60 5.80 -15.58
CA VAL A 49 7.32 4.59 -14.81
C VAL A 49 5.89 4.65 -14.29
N VAL A 50 5.15 3.56 -14.46
CA VAL A 50 3.78 3.40 -13.92
C VAL A 50 3.79 2.35 -12.83
N LEU A 51 3.19 2.67 -11.69
CA LEU A 51 2.93 1.70 -10.62
C LEU A 51 1.51 1.17 -10.76
N PHE A 52 1.38 -0.13 -11.03
CA PHE A 52 0.12 -0.86 -10.93
C PHE A 52 0.13 -1.59 -9.61
N ALA A 53 -0.70 -1.16 -8.65
CA ALA A 53 -0.76 -1.80 -7.35
C ALA A 53 -2.19 -1.84 -6.82
N THR A 54 -2.47 -2.88 -6.05
CA THR A 54 -3.65 -2.97 -5.20
C THR A 54 -3.24 -2.55 -3.79
N ILE A 55 -4.06 -1.71 -3.17
CA ILE A 55 -3.87 -1.26 -1.79
C ILE A 55 -4.96 -1.92 -0.94
N THR A 56 -4.53 -2.73 0.01
CA THR A 56 -5.38 -3.37 1.01
C THR A 56 -5.14 -2.74 2.37
N VAL A 57 -6.22 -2.32 3.03
CA VAL A 57 -6.22 -1.80 4.40
C VAL A 57 -6.96 -2.80 5.26
N LYS A 58 -6.31 -3.31 6.30
CA LYS A 58 -6.92 -4.12 7.36
C LYS A 58 -6.78 -3.36 8.66
N ALA A 59 -7.89 -2.90 9.22
CA ALA A 59 -7.86 -2.03 10.39
C ALA A 59 -8.92 -2.42 11.41
N GLN A 60 -8.55 -2.27 12.68
CA GLN A 60 -9.48 -2.23 13.79
C GLN A 60 -9.95 -0.79 13.98
N VAL A 61 -11.26 -0.58 13.93
CA VAL A 61 -11.87 0.73 14.09
C VAL A 61 -12.75 0.78 15.33
N ILE A 62 -12.69 1.88 16.07
CA ILE A 62 -13.58 2.13 17.19
C ILE A 62 -14.82 2.90 16.70
N CYS A 63 -16.01 2.40 17.02
CA CYS A 63 -17.24 3.10 16.67
C CYS A 63 -17.44 4.30 17.60
N ALA A 64 -17.48 5.51 17.03
CA ALA A 64 -17.70 6.74 17.78
C ALA A 64 -19.02 6.77 18.60
N ARG A 65 -20.01 5.94 18.26
CA ARG A 65 -21.31 5.91 18.95
C ARG A 65 -21.33 4.99 20.18
N CYS A 66 -20.82 3.77 20.06
CA CYS A 66 -20.89 2.76 21.12
C CYS A 66 -19.53 2.45 21.77
N GLY A 67 -18.43 2.94 21.21
CA GLY A 67 -17.07 2.66 21.68
C GLY A 67 -16.60 1.22 21.43
N CYS A 68 -17.38 0.39 20.74
CA CYS A 68 -16.96 -0.97 20.39
C CYS A 68 -15.93 -0.97 19.26
N VAL A 69 -15.00 -1.93 19.29
CA VAL A 69 -13.98 -2.13 18.26
C VAL A 69 -14.49 -3.14 17.23
N TYR A 70 -14.25 -2.86 15.95
CA TYR A 70 -14.65 -3.68 14.81
C TYR A 70 -13.48 -3.94 13.88
N ASP A 71 -13.37 -5.16 13.36
CA ASP A 71 -12.42 -5.48 12.29
C ASP A 71 -13.00 -5.07 10.93
N THR A 72 -12.21 -4.36 10.13
CA THR A 72 -12.58 -3.89 8.80
C THR A 72 -11.49 -4.19 7.78
N GLU A 73 -11.91 -4.52 6.57
CA GLU A 73 -11.02 -4.76 5.43
C GLU A 73 -11.53 -3.99 4.22
N PHE A 74 -10.62 -3.30 3.53
CA PHE A 74 -10.92 -2.53 2.33
C PHE A 74 -9.79 -2.70 1.31
N SER A 75 -10.13 -2.79 0.01
CA SER A 75 -9.16 -2.95 -1.07
C SER A 75 -9.54 -2.14 -2.31
N ILE A 76 -8.57 -1.43 -2.89
CA ILE A 76 -8.69 -0.69 -4.16
C ILE A 76 -7.55 -0.97 -5.13
#